data_AF-A0A0D0BJ76-F1
#
_entry.id   AF-A0A0D0BJ76-F1
#
_cell.length_a   1.000
_cell.length_b   1.000
_cell.length_c   1.000
_cell.angle_alpha   90.00
_cell.angle_beta   90.00
_cell.angle_gamma   90.00
#
_symmetry.space_group_name_H-M   'P 1'
#
loop_
_entity.id
_entity.type
_entity.pdbx_description
1 polymer ?
#
loop_
_entity_poly.entity_id
_entity_poly.type
_entity_poly.pdbx_seq_one_letter_code
_entity_poly.pdbx_strand_id
1 'polypeptide(L)' 'MASILSPFRRGYRHLQHLAHEQPVIFYSCVLGLAGPVLALTVPAVRRNWLGYTPAEPIPTSYPVPKRPRKPVQGYEDE' A
#
# COMPACT_ATOMS: atom_id res chain seq x y z
N MET A 1 28.26 -13.10 24.38
CA MET A 1 27.00 -12.66 23.72
C MET A 1 27.13 -11.35 22.91
N ALA A 2 28.31 -10.99 22.37
CA ALA A 2 28.50 -9.73 21.62
C ALA A 2 28.72 -9.91 20.09
N SER A 3 28.59 -11.14 19.56
CA SER A 3 29.01 -11.48 18.19
C SER A 3 27.95 -11.21 17.11
N ILE A 4 26.69 -11.02 17.46
CA ILE A 4 25.59 -10.92 16.46
C ILE A 4 25.52 -9.52 15.82
N LEU A 5 25.93 -8.48 16.56
CA LEU A 5 25.89 -7.08 16.10
C LEU A 5 27.26 -6.56 15.61
N SER A 6 28.30 -7.39 15.61
CA SER A 6 29.63 -7.01 15.13
C SER A 6 29.68 -6.58 13.65
N PRO A 7 28.94 -7.17 12.68
CA PRO A 7 29.00 -6.73 11.29
C PRO A 7 28.37 -5.35 11.07
N PHE A 8 27.48 -4.89 11.95
CA PHE A 8 26.84 -3.58 11.84
C PHE A 8 27.69 -2.42 12.37
N ARG A 9 28.80 -2.69 13.07
CA ARG A 9 29.64 -1.65 13.69
C ARG A 9 30.26 -0.66 12.69
N ARG A 10 30.44 -1.07 11.43
CA ARG A 10 30.94 -0.21 10.34
C ARG A 10 29.91 -0.04 9.21
N GLY A 11 28.64 -0.32 9.48
CA GLY A 11 27.58 -0.34 8.46
C GLY A 11 27.50 0.96 7.66
N TYR A 12 27.52 2.12 8.30
CA TYR A 12 27.46 3.41 7.61
C TYR A 12 28.59 3.62 6.59
N ARG A 13 29.85 3.38 7.01
CA ARG A 13 31.01 3.52 6.12
C ARG A 13 31.01 2.48 4.99
N HIS A 14 30.45 1.29 5.25
CA HIS A 14 30.29 0.26 4.23
C HIS A 14 29.21 0.61 3.20
N LEU A 15 28.05 1.10 3.64
CA LEU A 15 26.99 1.57 2.73
C LEU A 15 27.48 2.75 1.89
N GLN A 16 28.23 3.68 2.48
CA GLN A 16 28.85 4.79 1.73
C GLN A 16 29.83 4.28 0.67
N HIS A 17 30.67 3.30 1.00
CA HIS A 17 31.58 2.70 0.02
C HIS A 17 30.83 2.00 -1.13
N LEU A 18 29.78 1.23 -0.82
CA LEU A 18 28.93 0.58 -1.83
C LEU A 18 28.22 1.59 -2.73
N ALA A 19 27.79 2.73 -2.20
CA ALA A 19 27.17 3.78 -2.99
C ALA A 19 28.12 4.41 -4.02
N HIS A 20 29.43 4.44 -3.74
CA HIS A 20 30.45 4.99 -4.65
C HIS A 20 31.05 3.95 -5.61
N GLU A 21 31.42 2.76 -5.12
CA GLU A 21 32.07 1.71 -5.94
C GLU A 21 31.07 0.91 -6.77
N GLN A 22 29.87 0.66 -6.23
CA GLN A 22 28.85 -0.20 -6.86
C GLN A 22 27.48 0.50 -6.85
N PRO A 23 27.37 1.69 -7.47
CA PRO A 23 26.17 2.52 -7.37
C PRO A 23 24.92 1.80 -7.87
N VAL A 24 25.03 1.03 -8.96
CA VAL A 24 23.88 0.32 -9.54
C VAL A 24 23.27 -0.64 -8.53
N ILE A 25 24.08 -1.52 -7.93
CA ILE A 25 23.59 -2.52 -6.97
C ILE A 25 22.99 -1.83 -5.75
N PHE A 26 23.68 -0.82 -5.22
CA PHE A 26 23.23 -0.09 -4.03
C PHE A 26 21.88 0.60 -4.25
N TYR A 27 21.77 1.43 -5.29
CA TYR A 27 20.55 2.19 -5.55
C TYR A 27 19.39 1.31 -6.04
N SER A 28 19.66 0.22 -6.77
CA SER A 28 18.63 -0.76 -7.12
C SER A 28 17.99 -1.38 -5.87
N CYS A 29 18.79 -1.78 -4.88
CA CYS A 29 18.27 -2.30 -3.62
C CYS A 29 17.52 -1.24 -2.81
N VAL A 30 18.05 -0.01 -2.73
CA VAL A 30 17.40 1.09 -2.00
C VAL A 30 16.04 1.43 -2.62
N LEU A 31 15.96 1.58 -3.94
CA LEU A 31 14.70 1.86 -4.63
C LEU A 31 13.73 0.68 -4.57
N GLY A 32 14.25 -0.54 -4.70
CA GLY A 32 13.47 -1.77 -4.57
C GLY A 32 12.83 -1.92 -3.18
N LEU A 33 13.52 -1.50 -2.12
CA LEU A 33 12.99 -1.49 -0.75
C LEU A 33 12.12 -0.26 -0.46
N ALA A 34 12.40 0.89 -1.06
CA ALA A 34 11.62 2.11 -0.86
C ALA A 34 10.15 1.91 -1.26
N GLY A 35 9.87 1.20 -2.36
CA GLY A 35 8.51 0.92 -2.82
C GLY A 35 7.63 0.22 -1.77
N PRO A 36 8.00 -0.99 -1.30
CA PRO A 36 7.27 -1.70 -0.26
C PRO A 36 7.14 -0.92 1.05
N VAL A 37 8.20 -0.23 1.48
CA VAL A 37 8.16 0.60 2.70
C VAL A 37 7.12 1.71 2.55
N LEU A 38 7.11 2.42 1.42
CA LEU A 38 6.14 3.47 1.15
C LEU A 38 4.72 2.91 1.01
N ALA A 39 4.54 1.77 0.33
CA ALA A 39 3.24 1.13 0.17
C ALA A 39 2.59 0.75 1.52
N LEU A 40 3.40 0.41 2.52
CA LEU A 40 2.91 0.09 3.87
C LEU A 40 2.70 1.32 4.74
N THR A 41 3.61 2.29 4.67
CA THR A 41 3.62 3.46 5.58
C THR A 41 2.70 4.59 5.11
N VAL A 42 2.69 4.88 3.81
CA VAL A 42 1.95 6.03 3.24
C VAL A 42 0.44 5.93 3.47
N PRO A 43 -0.24 4.77 3.27
CA PRO A 43 -1.68 4.69 3.47
C PRO A 43 -2.10 4.96 4.93
N ALA A 44 -1.30 4.50 5.89
CA ALA A 44 -1.57 4.72 7.31
C ALA A 44 -1.45 6.22 7.68
N VAL A 45 -0.37 6.87 7.23
CA VAL A 45 -0.19 8.31 7.41
C VAL A 45 -1.29 9.12 6.72
N ARG A 46 -1.63 8.74 5.47
CA ARG A 46 -2.64 9.43 4.67
C ARG A 46 -4.04 9.38 5.28
N ARG A 47 -4.43 8.24 5.85
CA ARG A 47 -5.73 8.10 6.54
C ARG A 47 -5.76 8.83 7.88
N ASN A 48 -4.71 8.68 8.69
CA ASN A 48 -4.74 9.12 10.08
C ASN A 48 -4.41 10.61 10.24
N TRP A 49 -3.50 11.15 9.42
CA TRP A 49 -2.95 12.50 9.62
C TRP A 49 -3.43 13.49 8.57
N LEU A 50 -3.66 13.04 7.33
CA LEU A 50 -4.10 13.88 6.21
C LEU A 50 -5.62 13.85 6.00
N GLY A 51 -6.36 13.11 6.84
CA GLY A 51 -7.83 13.07 6.80
C GLY A 51 -8.41 12.50 5.50
N TYR A 52 -7.62 11.79 4.71
CA TYR A 52 -8.07 11.27 3.43
C TYR A 52 -8.96 10.05 3.61
N THR A 53 -10.20 10.14 3.10
CA THR A 53 -11.11 9.02 2.97
C THR A 53 -11.04 8.44 1.56
N PRO A 54 -10.96 7.10 1.41
CA PRO A 54 -11.05 6.47 0.10
C PRO A 54 -12.45 6.71 -0.49
N ALA A 55 -12.51 6.86 -1.81
CA ALA A 55 -13.79 6.96 -2.52
C ALA A 55 -14.61 5.68 -2.35
N GLU A 56 -15.94 5.82 -2.38
CA GLU A 56 -16.84 4.68 -2.35
C GLU A 56 -16.63 3.79 -3.59
N PRO A 57 -16.75 2.46 -3.45
CA PRO A 57 -16.57 1.54 -4.55
C PRO A 57 -17.68 1.72 -5.60
N ILE A 58 -17.27 1.79 -6.87
CA ILE A 58 -18.19 1.86 -8.00
C ILE A 58 -18.98 0.54 -8.09
N PRO A 59 -20.31 0.57 -8.29
CA PRO A 59 -21.08 -0.65 -8.48
C PRO A 59 -20.64 -1.38 -9.75
N THR A 60 -20.21 -2.63 -9.61
CA THR A 60 -19.84 -3.49 -10.73
C THR A 60 -21.03 -4.22 -11.35
N SER A 61 -22.16 -4.26 -10.64
CA SER A 61 -23.39 -4.92 -11.05
C SER A 61 -24.61 -4.04 -10.78
N TYR A 62 -25.74 -4.41 -11.36
CA TYR A 62 -27.01 -3.75 -11.04
C TYR A 62 -27.27 -3.81 -9.53
N PRO A 63 -27.52 -2.66 -8.86
CA PRO A 63 -27.71 -2.62 -7.42
C PRO A 63 -29.09 -3.19 -7.06
N VAL A 64 -29.13 -4.50 -6.79
CA VAL A 64 -30.37 -5.17 -6.36
C VAL A 64 -30.65 -4.82 -4.90
N PRO A 65 -31.82 -4.23 -4.58
CA PRO A 65 -32.19 -3.93 -3.20
C PRO A 65 -32.33 -5.21 -2.36
N LYS A 66 -31.72 -5.25 -1.17
CA LYS A 66 -31.84 -6.38 -0.22
C LYS A 66 -33.17 -6.31 0.55
N ARG A 67 -34.29 -6.39 -0.19
CA ARG A 67 -35.65 -6.36 0.36
C ARG A 67 -36.51 -7.47 -0.26
N PRO A 68 -37.55 -7.97 0.43
CA PRO A 68 -38.50 -8.88 -0.17
C PRO A 68 -39.24 -8.21 -1.34
N ARG A 69 -39.70 -9.06 -2.27
CA ARG A 69 -40.53 -8.61 -3.40
C ARG A 69 -41.78 -7.93 -2.86
N LYS A 70 -42.12 -6.78 -3.42
CA LYS A 70 -43.39 -6.11 -3.17
C LYS A 70 -44.27 -6.32 -4.40
N PRO A 71 -45.55 -6.69 -4.25
CA PRO A 71 -46.47 -6.71 -5.38
C PRO A 71 -46.57 -5.30 -5.97
N VAL A 72 -46.56 -5.21 -7.29
CA VAL A 72 -46.69 -3.96 -8.06
C VAL A 72 -47.90 -4.10 -8.97
N GLN A 73 -48.62 -3.00 -9.22
CA GLN A 73 -49.79 -2.92 -10.10
C GLN A 73 -49.58 -1.76 -11.09
N GLY A 74 -50.25 -1.78 -12.24
CA GLY A 74 -50.31 -0.63 -13.17
C GLY A 74 -49.80 -0.87 -14.60
N TYR A 75 -49.29 -2.06 -14.92
CA TYR A 75 -48.90 -2.48 -16.28
C TYR A 75 -49.35 -3.91 -16.54
N GLU A 76 -50.56 -4.25 -16.11
CA GLU A 76 -51.16 -5.56 -16.37
C GLU A 76 -51.71 -5.55 -17.80
N ASP A 77 -51.43 -6.60 -18.57
CA ASP A 77 -51.96 -6.77 -19.93
C ASP A 77 -53.48 -7.06 -19.82
N GLU A 78 -54.32 -6.31 -20.54
CA GLU A 78 -55.76 -6.60 -20.66
C GLU A 78 -56.03 -7.99 -21.26
#